data_AF-A0A4Z0L4H1-F1
#
_entry.id   AF-A0A4Z0L4H1-F1
#
_cell.length_a   1.000
_cell.length_b   1.000
_cell.length_c   1.000
_cell.angle_alpha   90.00
_cell.angle_beta   90.00
_cell.angle_gamma   90.00
#
_symmetry.space_group_name_H-M   'P 1'
#
loop_
_entity.id
_entity.type
_entity.pdbx_description
1 polymer ?
#
loop_
_entity_poly.entity_id
_entity_poly.type
_entity_poly.pdbx_seq_one_letter_code
_entity_poly.pdbx_strand_id
1 'polypeptide(L)' 'MAALEWPEDVCPASLPRRPESNTKTFRSPFNGSSQTARFPGTRWVCSLTSLIYTYDAADD' A
#
# COMPACT_ATOMS: atom_id res chain seq x y z
N MET A 1 15.81 -3.62 -22.17
CA MET A 1 14.94 -2.81 -21.29
C MET A 1 15.83 -2.16 -20.25
N ALA A 2 15.75 -0.84 -20.08
CA ALA A 2 16.47 -0.14 -19.01
C ALA A 2 15.52 0.00 -17.81
N ALA A 3 15.98 -0.36 -16.62
CA ALA A 3 15.27 -0.08 -15.38
C ALA A 3 15.50 1.39 -15.00
N LEU A 4 14.44 2.10 -14.63
CA LEU A 4 14.55 3.43 -14.04
C LEU A 4 14.82 3.23 -12.54
N GLU A 5 16.00 3.64 -12.08
CA GLU A 5 16.36 3.58 -10.67
C GLU A 5 15.87 4.83 -9.93
N TRP A 6 15.59 4.67 -8.64
CA TRP A 6 15.19 5.80 -7.79
C TRP A 6 16.40 6.70 -7.52
N PRO A 7 16.21 8.03 -7.45
CA PRO A 7 17.24 8.93 -6.93
C PRO A 7 17.57 8.58 -5.48
N GLU A 8 18.84 8.68 -5.09
CA GLU A 8 19.33 8.31 -3.75
C GLU A 8 18.56 9.02 -2.62
N ASP A 9 18.24 10.30 -2.83
CA ASP A 9 17.55 11.15 -1.85
C ASP A 9 16.06 10.85 -1.67
N VAL A 10 15.44 10.11 -2.61
CA VAL A 10 13.99 9.87 -2.65
C VAL A 10 13.68 8.37 -2.72
N CYS A 11 14.67 7.52 -2.48
CA CYS A 11 14.50 6.08 -2.51
C CYS A 11 13.55 5.65 -1.38
N PRO A 12 12.41 5.01 -1.69
CA PRO A 12 11.47 4.60 -0.66
C PRO A 12 12.07 3.47 0.16
N ALA A 13 11.93 3.55 1.48
CA ALA A 13 12.40 2.50 2.39
C ALA A 13 11.63 1.17 2.19
N SER A 14 10.39 1.25 1.69
CA SER A 14 9.60 0.07 1.34
C SER A 14 8.62 0.36 0.20
N LEU A 15 8.51 -0.59 -0.73
CA LEU A 15 7.57 -0.58 -1.85
C LEU A 15 6.88 -1.95 -2.03
N PRO A 16 6.10 -2.43 -1.05
CA PRO A 16 5.35 -3.67 -1.22
C PRO A 16 4.34 -3.51 -2.35
N ARG A 17 4.38 -4.46 -3.29
CA ARG A 17 3.42 -4.59 -4.37
C ARG A 17 2.79 -5.97 -4.28
N ARG A 18 1.46 -6.02 -4.23
CA ARG A 18 0.74 -7.29 -4.23
C ARG A 18 -0.54 -7.20 -5.05
N PRO A 19 -0.90 -8.26 -5.78
CA PRO A 19 -2.23 -8.37 -6.34
C PRO A 19 -3.24 -8.59 -5.22
N GLU A 20 -4.36 -7.89 -5.27
CA GLU A 20 -5.48 -8.07 -4.37
C GLU A 20 -6.73 -8.46 -5.19
N SER A 21 -7.32 -9.60 -4.82
CA SER A 21 -8.57 -10.06 -5.41
C SER A 21 -9.68 -9.04 -5.12
N ASN A 22 -10.54 -8.80 -6.11
CA ASN A 22 -11.65 -7.89 -5.94
C ASN A 22 -12.75 -8.58 -5.11
N THR A 23 -12.66 -8.46 -3.79
CA THR A 23 -13.63 -9.05 -2.86
C THR A 23 -14.19 -8.00 -1.91
N LYS A 24 -15.43 -8.21 -1.48
CA LYS A 24 -16.08 -7.38 -0.47
C LYS A 24 -16.71 -8.28 0.58
N THR A 25 -16.26 -8.13 1.82
CA THR A 25 -16.79 -8.88 2.96
C THR A 25 -17.78 -8.01 3.72
N PHE A 26 -19.00 -8.51 3.87
CA PHE A 26 -20.03 -7.94 4.71
C PHE A 26 -20.13 -8.77 5.99
N ARG A 27 -20.10 -8.12 7.16
CA ARG A 27 -20.33 -8.76 8.44
C ARG A 27 -21.63 -8.23 9.05
N SER A 28 -22.57 -9.13 9.31
CA SER A 28 -23.85 -8.84 9.92
C SER A 28 -23.66 -8.38 11.37
N PRO A 29 -24.21 -7.23 11.78
CA PRO A 29 -24.11 -6.74 13.15
C PRO A 29 -25.00 -7.53 14.12
N PHE A 30 -26.01 -8.26 13.64
CA PHE A 30 -27.04 -8.89 14.47
C PHE A 30 -26.71 -10.31 14.89
N ASN A 31 -25.93 -11.04 14.09
CA ASN A 31 -25.63 -12.46 14.34
C ASN A 31 -24.16 -12.82 14.08
N GLY A 32 -23.31 -11.85 13.77
CA GLY A 32 -21.89 -12.08 13.50
C GLY A 32 -21.58 -12.85 12.22
N SER A 33 -22.61 -13.23 11.44
CA SER A 33 -22.44 -13.91 10.16
C SER A 33 -21.64 -13.03 9.19
N SER A 34 -20.79 -13.64 8.37
CA SER A 34 -20.02 -12.94 7.36
C SER A 34 -20.25 -13.55 5.99
N GLN A 35 -20.42 -12.70 4.98
CA GLN A 35 -20.53 -13.11 3.59
C GLN A 35 -19.48 -12.36 2.79
N THR A 36 -18.72 -13.09 1.96
CA THR A 36 -17.72 -12.50 1.07
C THR A 36 -18.14 -12.70 -0.37
N ALA A 37 -18.36 -11.60 -1.09
CA ALA A 37 -18.60 -11.62 -2.53
C ALA A 37 -17.28 -11.43 -3.28
N ARG A 38 -17.09 -12.17 -4.38
CA ARG A 38 -15.95 -11.99 -5.31
C ARG A 38 -16.46 -11.40 -6.62
N PHE A 39 -15.72 -10.44 -7.15
CA PHE A 39 -15.99 -9.82 -8.43
C PHE A 39 -14.86 -10.15 -9.42
N PRO A 40 -15.13 -10.14 -10.73
CA PRO A 40 -14.09 -10.32 -11.73
C PRO A 40 -12.96 -9.29 -11.58
N GLY A 41 -11.74 -9.70 -11.95
CA GLY A 41 -10.57 -8.85 -11.97
C GLY A 41 -9.72 -8.90 -10.70
N THR A 42 -8.63 -8.13 -10.72
CA THR A 42 -7.65 -8.03 -9.65
C THR A 42 -7.09 -6.62 -9.69
N ARG A 43 -6.91 -6.00 -8.52
CA ARG A 43 -6.25 -4.70 -8.42
C ARG A 43 -4.83 -4.90 -7.88
N TRP A 44 -3.89 -4.08 -8.33
CA TRP A 44 -2.59 -4.01 -7.70
C TRP A 44 -2.64 -2.99 -6.57
N VAL A 45 -2.23 -3.41 -5.38
CA VAL A 45 -2.02 -2.50 -4.26
C VAL A 45 -0.53 -2.25 -4.14
N CYS A 46 -0.18 -0.97 -4.20
CA CYS A 46 1.15 -0.46 -3.99
C CYS A 46 1.10 0.47 -2.79
N SER A 47 1.94 0.21 -1.78
CA SER A 47 2.17 1.15 -0.68
C SER A 47 3.61 1.64 -0.77
N LEU A 48 3.82 2.94 -0.56
CA LEU A 48 5.14 3.54 -0.52
C LEU A 48 5.36 4.12 0.88
N THR A 49 6.47 3.75 1.51
CA THR A 49 6.88 4.32 2.79
C THR A 49 8.20 5.02 2.62
N SER A 50 8.24 6.31 2.97
CA SER A 50 9.47 7.10 3.01
C SER A 50 9.94 7.22 4.46
N LEU A 51 11.26 7.23 4.68
CA LEU A 51 11.83 7.66 5.95
C LEU A 51 11.88 9.18 5.88
N ILE A 52 11.15 9.83 6.79
CA ILE A 52 11.14 11.29 6.86
C ILE A 52 12.56 11.71 7.28
N TYR A 53 13.30 12.39 6.40
CA TYR A 53 14.43 13.19 6.85
C TYR A 53 13.83 14.45 7.49
N THR A 54 13.70 14.44 8.81
CA THR A 54 13.46 15.67 9.55
C THR A 54 14.70 16.54 9.34
N TYR A 55 14.57 17.59 8.53
CA TYR A 55 15.52 18.70 8.60
C TYR A 55 15.25 19.38 9.95
N ASP A 56 15.89 18.88 11.01
CA ASP A 56 16.02 19.64 12.25
C ASP A 56 16.94 20.81 11.92
N ALA A 57 16.34 21.97 11.65
CA ALA A 57 17.05 23.24 11.64
C ALA A 57 17.45 23.58 13.08
N ALA A 58 18.45 22.88 13.60
CA ALA A 58 19.20 23.28 14.77
C ALA A 58 20.48 23.95 14.28
N ASP A 59 20.41 25.26 13.98
CA ASP A 59 21.43 26.28 14.28
C ASP A 59 20.98 27.65 13.73
N ASP A 60 20.44 28.51 14.60
CA ASP A 60 20.89 29.91 14.82
C ASP A 60 20.49 30.33 16.25
#